data_AF-A0A959ZVV6-F1
#
_entry.id   AF-A0A959ZVV6-F1
#
_cell.length_a   1.000
_cell.length_b   1.000
_cell.length_c   1.000
_cell.angle_alpha   90.00
_cell.angle_beta   90.00
_cell.angle_gamma   90.00
#
_symmetry.space_group_name_H-M   'P 1'
#
loop_
_entity.id
_entity.type
_entity.pdbx_description
1 polymer ?
#
loop_
_entity_poly.entity_id
_entity_poly.type
_entity_poly.pdbx_seq_one_letter_code
_entity_poly.pdbx_strand_id
1 'polypeptide(L)'
;GIRTVSHVLSIGGAGITDPQQATLPKPEDLEALDASPVRTLDKNAEERMIISIDKAKENADTLGGVIEVVVYGVPAGVGTYVESDRRLDAALASAVMGIQAIKGVEIGDGFLEAMRPGSQAHDEMVVGDDGRIARLSNRAGGIEGGMSNGQPIVVRAAMKPIPSIPKALRTVDVTTG
;
A
#
# COMPACT_ATOMS: atom_id res chain seq x y z
N GLY A 1 -18.21 -2.95 -12.07
CA GLY A 1 -18.50 -2.77 -10.64
C GLY A 1 -17.26 -2.72 -9.76
N ILE A 2 -16.09 -3.17 -10.24
CA ILE A 2 -14.82 -3.01 -9.51
C ILE A 2 -14.47 -1.52 -9.41
N ARG A 3 -14.03 -1.07 -8.23
CA ARG A 3 -13.67 0.33 -7.96
C ARG A 3 -12.37 0.38 -7.16
N THR A 4 -11.58 1.42 -7.39
CA THR A 4 -10.26 1.60 -6.77
C THR A 4 -10.19 2.92 -6.03
N VAL A 5 -9.45 2.94 -4.93
CA VAL A 5 -9.09 4.16 -4.21
C VAL A 5 -7.66 4.01 -3.68
N SER A 6 -6.96 5.12 -3.49
CA SER A 6 -5.61 5.14 -2.95
C SER A 6 -5.47 6.22 -1.90
N HIS A 7 -4.69 5.97 -0.87
CA HIS A 7 -4.31 6.99 0.11
C HIS A 7 -2.84 6.83 0.53
N VAL A 8 -2.30 7.83 1.21
CA VAL A 8 -0.93 7.81 1.71
C VAL A 8 -0.91 7.37 3.16
N LEU A 9 -0.13 6.32 3.44
CA LEU A 9 0.10 5.81 4.79
C LEU A 9 1.19 6.60 5.51
N SER A 10 2.27 6.97 4.80
CA SER A 10 3.37 7.75 5.38
C SER A 10 4.18 8.52 4.35
N ILE A 11 4.82 9.60 4.80
CA ILE A 11 5.82 10.40 4.08
C ILE A 11 7.02 10.64 4.99
N GLY A 12 8.21 10.27 4.54
CA GLY A 12 9.44 10.39 5.33
C GLY A 12 9.41 9.63 6.67
N GLY A 13 8.63 8.55 6.77
CA GLY A 13 8.43 7.78 8.00
C GLY A 13 7.40 8.38 8.98
N ALA A 14 6.86 9.56 8.70
CA ALA A 14 5.74 10.14 9.44
C ALA A 14 4.43 9.73 8.77
N GLY A 15 3.41 9.34 9.54
CA GLY A 15 2.15 8.88 8.95
C GLY A 15 1.22 8.22 9.95
N ILE A 16 0.35 7.34 9.46
CA ILE A 16 -0.57 6.52 10.26
C ILE A 16 0.25 5.62 11.20
N THR A 17 -0.05 5.65 12.50
CA THR A 17 0.75 4.96 13.52
C THR A 17 0.36 3.49 13.69
N ASP A 18 -0.88 3.13 13.36
CA ASP A 18 -1.35 1.75 13.35
C ASP A 18 -2.15 1.46 12.07
N PRO A 19 -1.46 1.16 10.94
CA PRO A 19 -2.12 0.86 9.67
C PRO A 19 -3.04 -0.36 9.71
N GLN A 20 -2.89 -1.26 10.69
CA GLN A 20 -3.71 -2.48 10.79
C GLN A 20 -5.12 -2.18 11.32
N GLN A 21 -5.23 -1.16 12.16
CA GLN A 21 -6.50 -0.70 12.72
C GLN A 21 -7.08 0.51 11.95
N ALA A 22 -6.33 1.02 10.98
CA ALA A 22 -6.79 2.10 10.13
C ALA A 22 -8.01 1.64 9.32
N THR A 23 -9.03 2.49 9.27
CA THR A 23 -10.17 2.25 8.38
C THR A 23 -9.71 2.41 6.94
N LEU A 24 -9.92 1.38 6.12
CA LEU A 24 -9.63 1.46 4.70
C LEU A 24 -10.52 2.53 4.04
N PRO A 25 -9.94 3.43 3.23
CA PRO A 25 -10.73 4.41 2.48
C PRO A 25 -11.62 3.68 1.48
N LYS A 26 -12.81 4.22 1.25
CA LYS A 26 -13.76 3.73 0.25
C LYS A 26 -13.67 4.58 -1.01
N PRO A 27 -14.15 4.08 -2.17
CA PRO A 27 -14.24 4.89 -3.39
C PRO A 27 -15.04 6.19 -3.23
N GLU A 28 -15.96 6.24 -2.28
CA GLU A 28 -16.73 7.44 -1.96
C GLU A 28 -15.90 8.54 -1.27
N ASP A 29 -14.75 8.19 -0.69
CA ASP A 29 -13.90 9.13 0.05
C ASP A 29 -12.95 9.94 -0.87
N LEU A 30 -13.04 9.76 -2.19
CA LEU A 30 -12.11 10.36 -3.16
C LEU A 30 -12.03 11.89 -3.04
N GLU A 31 -13.16 12.58 -2.91
CA GLU A 31 -13.16 14.04 -2.77
C GLU A 31 -12.46 14.49 -1.48
N ALA A 32 -12.67 13.77 -0.37
CA ALA A 32 -12.02 14.07 0.91
C ALA A 32 -10.52 13.77 0.87
N LEU A 33 -10.12 12.68 0.21
CA LEU A 33 -8.72 12.33 -0.02
C LEU A 33 -8.02 13.37 -0.90
N ASP A 34 -8.64 13.82 -1.99
CA ASP A 34 -8.03 14.79 -2.90
C ASP A 34 -8.00 16.21 -2.32
N ALA A 35 -8.88 16.51 -1.35
CA ALA A 35 -8.81 17.73 -0.55
C ALA A 35 -7.66 17.72 0.48
N SER A 36 -7.13 16.55 0.84
CA SER A 36 -5.96 16.44 1.70
C SER A 36 -4.69 16.75 0.91
N PRO A 37 -3.81 17.66 1.38
CA PRO A 37 -2.56 17.99 0.69
C PRO A 37 -1.60 16.80 0.58
N VAL A 38 -1.80 15.76 1.40
CA VAL A 38 -1.00 14.53 1.41
C VAL A 38 -1.86 13.29 1.18
N ARG A 39 -3.10 13.45 0.69
CA ARG A 39 -4.04 12.37 0.34
C ARG A 39 -4.24 11.31 1.43
N THR A 40 -4.58 11.75 2.64
CA THR A 40 -4.97 10.86 3.74
C THR A 40 -6.26 11.32 4.42
N LEU A 41 -7.00 10.38 5.01
CA LEU A 41 -8.20 10.67 5.81
C LEU A 41 -7.89 10.90 7.30
N ASP A 42 -6.73 10.44 7.77
CA ASP A 42 -6.30 10.63 9.17
C ASP A 42 -5.69 12.03 9.32
N LYS A 43 -6.42 12.93 9.99
CA LYS A 43 -5.97 14.32 10.22
C LYS A 43 -4.72 14.43 11.08
N ASN A 44 -4.52 13.53 12.03
CA ASN A 44 -3.28 13.52 12.81
C ASN A 44 -2.10 13.04 11.95
N ALA A 45 -2.31 12.06 11.06
CA ALA A 45 -1.29 11.62 10.11
C ALA A 45 -0.96 12.70 9.08
N GLU A 46 -1.98 13.42 8.59
CA GLU A 46 -1.84 14.58 7.70
C GLU A 46 -0.89 15.62 8.31
N GLU A 47 -1.14 16.05 9.55
CA GLU A 47 -0.29 17.02 10.25
C GLU A 47 1.16 16.51 10.40
N ARG A 48 1.35 15.25 10.81
CA ARG A 48 2.69 14.65 10.95
C ARG A 48 3.45 14.61 9.62
N MET A 49 2.76 14.26 8.53
CA MET A 49 3.35 14.22 7.19
C MET A 49 3.73 15.62 6.69
N ILE A 50 2.87 16.62 6.88
CA ILE A 50 3.15 18.02 6.51
C ILE A 50 4.39 18.53 7.27
N ILE A 51 4.47 18.31 8.58
CA ILE A 51 5.64 18.69 9.39
C ILE A 51 6.92 18.01 8.87
N SER A 52 6.84 16.75 8.46
CA SER A 52 7.96 16.02 7.86
C SER A 52 8.42 16.65 6.55
N ILE A 53 7.46 16.98 5.67
CA ILE A 53 7.72 17.65 4.39
C ILE A 53 8.36 19.01 4.59
N ASP A 54 7.83 19.84 5.50
CA ASP A 54 8.36 21.18 5.77
C ASP A 54 9.81 21.12 6.26
N LYS A 55 10.12 20.18 7.17
CA LYS A 55 11.50 19.94 7.62
C LYS A 55 12.43 19.49 6.48
N ALA A 56 11.97 18.61 5.60
CA ALA A 56 12.79 18.19 4.46
C ALA A 56 13.04 19.36 3.50
N LYS A 57 12.03 20.20 3.27
CA LYS A 57 12.13 21.40 2.45
C LYS A 57 13.13 22.41 3.03
N GLU A 58 13.07 22.68 4.34
CA GLU A 58 14.03 23.54 5.04
C GLU A 58 15.48 23.04 4.89
N ASN A 59 15.65 21.73 4.83
CA ASN A 59 16.96 21.09 4.66
C ASN A 59 17.38 20.86 3.19
N ALA A 60 16.58 21.34 2.23
CA ALA A 60 16.79 21.10 0.79
C ALA A 60 16.96 19.61 0.45
N ASP A 61 16.15 18.76 1.09
CA ASP A 61 16.13 17.31 0.95
C ASP A 61 14.82 16.83 0.31
N THR A 62 14.72 15.53 0.02
CA THR A 62 13.51 14.88 -0.52
C THR A 62 13.06 13.73 0.37
N LEU A 63 11.77 13.43 0.33
CA LEU A 63 11.19 12.32 1.07
C LEU A 63 10.57 11.30 0.12
N GLY A 64 10.58 10.05 0.57
CA GLY A 64 9.76 8.99 0.02
C GLY A 64 8.50 8.80 0.87
N GLY A 65 7.85 7.67 0.71
CA GLY A 65 6.65 7.35 1.47
C GLY A 65 6.07 5.99 1.14
N VAL A 66 4.95 5.68 1.79
CA VAL A 66 4.18 4.46 1.53
C VAL A 66 2.78 4.86 1.10
N ILE A 67 2.35 4.34 -0.05
CA ILE A 67 1.00 4.47 -0.59
C ILE A 67 0.28 3.13 -0.42
N GLU A 68 -1.01 3.16 -0.12
CA GLU A 68 -1.88 1.99 -0.14
C GLU A 68 -2.98 2.20 -1.18
N VAL A 69 -3.18 1.17 -2.00
CA VAL A 69 -4.23 1.08 -3.01
C VAL A 69 -5.19 -0.02 -2.60
N VAL A 70 -6.48 0.31 -2.56
CA VAL A 70 -7.55 -0.61 -2.20
C VAL A 70 -8.48 -0.81 -3.40
N VAL A 71 -8.73 -2.07 -3.75
CA VAL A 71 -9.59 -2.47 -4.87
C VAL A 71 -10.80 -3.22 -4.34
N TYR A 72 -11.98 -2.64 -4.54
CA TYR A 72 -13.26 -3.17 -4.06
C TYR A 72 -14.04 -3.89 -5.17
N GLY A 73 -14.83 -4.88 -4.78
CA GLY A 73 -15.77 -5.57 -5.67
C GLY A 73 -15.12 -6.58 -6.62
N VAL A 74 -13.90 -7.04 -6.31
CA VAL A 74 -13.23 -8.08 -7.09
C VAL A 74 -13.88 -9.43 -6.76
N PRO A 75 -14.40 -10.18 -7.76
CA PRO A 75 -14.96 -11.51 -7.51
C PRO A 75 -13.87 -12.46 -7.03
N ALA A 76 -14.21 -13.47 -6.24
CA ALA A 76 -13.27 -14.52 -5.88
C ALA A 76 -12.85 -15.35 -7.10
N GLY A 77 -11.58 -15.76 -7.17
CA GLY A 77 -11.03 -16.62 -8.22
C GLY A 77 -10.33 -15.92 -9.38
N VAL A 78 -10.08 -14.61 -9.32
CA VAL A 78 -9.23 -13.91 -10.29
C VAL A 78 -7.76 -14.20 -9.98
N GLY A 79 -6.99 -14.66 -10.97
CA GLY A 79 -5.61 -15.12 -10.78
C GLY A 79 -5.51 -16.64 -10.91
N THR A 80 -4.39 -17.21 -10.48
CA THR A 80 -4.17 -18.66 -10.48
C THR A 80 -3.15 -19.07 -9.42
N TYR A 81 -3.27 -20.29 -8.92
CA TYR A 81 -2.28 -20.94 -8.05
C TYR A 81 -1.37 -21.91 -8.84
N VAL A 82 -1.66 -22.15 -10.12
CA VAL A 82 -1.03 -23.20 -10.93
C VAL A 82 0.35 -22.79 -11.43
N GLU A 83 0.47 -21.54 -11.88
CA GLU A 83 1.69 -20.98 -12.49
C GLU A 83 2.13 -19.79 -11.66
N SER A 84 3.34 -19.85 -11.11
CA SER A 84 3.82 -18.90 -10.10
C SER A 84 3.91 -17.46 -10.60
N ASP A 85 4.24 -17.27 -11.87
CA ASP A 85 4.34 -15.97 -12.55
C ASP A 85 2.98 -15.37 -12.94
N ARG A 86 1.92 -16.18 -12.91
CA ARG A 86 0.54 -15.77 -13.21
C ARG A 86 -0.34 -15.63 -11.98
N ARG A 87 0.22 -15.86 -10.79
CA ARG A 87 -0.44 -15.51 -9.54
C ARG A 87 -0.75 -14.02 -9.51
N LEU A 88 -1.92 -13.65 -8.99
CA LEU A 88 -2.40 -12.27 -8.99
C LEU A 88 -1.49 -11.34 -8.18
N ASP A 89 -1.01 -11.80 -7.02
CA ASP A 89 -0.04 -11.09 -6.18
C ASP A 89 1.28 -10.84 -6.94
N ALA A 90 1.80 -11.83 -7.67
CA ALA A 90 3.00 -11.68 -8.48
C ALA A 90 2.81 -10.65 -9.62
N ALA A 91 1.68 -10.69 -10.32
CA ALA A 91 1.36 -9.75 -11.39
C ALA A 91 1.21 -8.31 -10.86
N LEU A 92 0.49 -8.13 -9.73
CA LEU A 92 0.35 -6.82 -9.07
C LEU A 92 1.69 -6.30 -8.56
N ALA A 93 2.50 -7.15 -7.91
CA ALA A 93 3.82 -6.78 -7.44
C ALA A 93 4.72 -6.33 -8.59
N SER A 94 4.72 -7.04 -9.73
CA SER A 94 5.47 -6.66 -10.92
C SER A 94 5.03 -5.30 -11.46
N ALA A 95 3.72 -5.10 -11.64
CA ALA A 95 3.16 -3.86 -12.17
C ALA A 95 3.46 -2.66 -11.27
N VAL A 96 3.28 -2.81 -9.96
CA VAL A 96 3.50 -1.72 -8.99
C VAL A 96 4.99 -1.44 -8.79
N MET A 97 5.83 -2.48 -8.69
CA MET A 97 7.29 -2.32 -8.59
C MET A 97 7.90 -1.69 -9.86
N GLY A 98 7.24 -1.86 -11.01
CA GLY A 98 7.64 -1.23 -12.27
C GLY A 98 7.46 0.28 -12.30
N ILE A 99 6.69 0.86 -11.38
CA ILE A 99 6.52 2.31 -11.26
C ILE A 99 7.83 2.94 -10.79
N GLN A 100 8.23 4.05 -11.41
CA GLN A 100 9.47 4.74 -11.07
C GLN A 100 9.53 5.08 -9.57
N ALA A 101 10.72 4.87 -8.99
CA ALA A 101 11.01 5.07 -7.57
C ALA A 101 10.30 4.11 -6.58
N ILE A 102 9.45 3.18 -7.00
CA ILE A 102 8.98 2.10 -6.12
C ILE A 102 10.12 1.11 -5.86
N LYS A 103 10.34 0.78 -4.59
CA LYS A 103 11.40 -0.12 -4.11
C LYS A 103 10.89 -1.29 -3.28
N GLY A 104 9.61 -1.30 -2.91
CA GLY A 104 8.96 -2.37 -2.16
C GLY A 104 7.47 -2.41 -2.49
N VAL A 105 6.92 -3.63 -2.53
CA VAL A 105 5.47 -3.86 -2.70
C VAL A 105 5.04 -4.90 -1.68
N GLU A 106 3.89 -4.67 -1.07
CA GLU A 106 3.25 -5.59 -0.13
C GLU A 106 1.81 -5.84 -0.55
N ILE A 107 1.31 -7.04 -0.23
CA ILE A 107 -0.11 -7.37 -0.33
C ILE A 107 -0.62 -7.53 1.11
N GLY A 108 -1.74 -6.89 1.43
CA GLY A 108 -2.32 -6.91 2.78
C GLY A 108 -1.33 -6.41 3.84
N ASP A 109 -1.13 -7.23 4.87
CA ASP A 109 -0.19 -6.95 5.95
C ASP A 109 1.29 -7.20 5.57
N GLY A 110 1.57 -7.86 4.45
CA GLY A 110 2.91 -7.91 3.86
C GLY A 110 4.01 -8.37 4.82
N PHE A 111 5.06 -7.54 4.99
CA PHE A 111 6.18 -7.87 5.87
C PHE A 111 5.76 -8.03 7.33
N LEU A 112 4.67 -7.40 7.76
CA LEU A 112 4.17 -7.59 9.11
C LEU A 112 3.58 -8.99 9.30
N GLU A 113 2.91 -9.55 8.28
CA GLU A 113 2.36 -10.90 8.35
C GLU A 113 3.48 -11.93 8.60
N ALA A 114 4.66 -11.71 8.02
CA ALA A 114 5.86 -12.54 8.24
C ALA A 114 6.39 -12.51 9.69
N MET A 115 5.93 -11.57 10.51
CA MET A 115 6.30 -11.44 11.93
C MET A 115 5.27 -12.07 12.89
N ARG A 116 4.16 -12.62 12.36
CA ARG A 116 3.09 -13.21 13.17
C ARG A 116 3.18 -14.74 13.20
N PRO A 117 2.74 -15.38 14.29
CA PRO A 117 2.49 -16.81 14.27
C PRO A 117 1.30 -17.12 13.35
N GLY A 118 1.29 -18.30 12.72
CA GLY A 118 0.21 -18.70 11.79
C GLY A 118 -1.20 -18.65 12.39
N SER A 119 -1.34 -18.85 13.72
CA SER A 119 -2.60 -18.71 14.44
C SER A 119 -3.17 -17.29 14.47
N GLN A 120 -2.38 -16.27 14.09
CA GLN A 120 -2.76 -14.86 14.06
C GLN A 120 -2.53 -14.21 12.69
N ALA A 121 -1.93 -14.92 11.74
CA ALA A 121 -1.56 -14.39 10.44
C ALA A 121 -2.73 -14.39 9.45
N HIS A 122 -3.57 -15.42 9.51
CA HIS A 122 -4.54 -15.71 8.46
C HIS A 122 -5.95 -15.18 8.75
N ASP A 123 -6.78 -15.20 7.72
CA ASP A 123 -8.16 -14.71 7.75
C ASP A 123 -9.15 -15.86 7.95
N GLU A 124 -9.69 -15.97 9.17
CA GLU A 124 -10.68 -17.01 9.49
C GLU A 124 -11.95 -16.85 8.67
N MET A 125 -12.45 -17.95 8.12
CA MET A 125 -13.68 -18.02 7.34
C MET A 125 -14.85 -18.45 8.22
N VAL A 126 -15.96 -17.75 8.09
CA VAL A 126 -17.23 -18.03 8.78
C VAL A 126 -18.38 -18.02 7.78
N VAL A 127 -19.54 -18.57 8.19
CA VAL A 127 -20.77 -18.43 7.42
C VAL A 127 -21.37 -17.07 7.74
N GLY A 128 -21.54 -16.22 6.73
CA GLY A 128 -22.19 -14.91 6.84
C GLY A 128 -23.71 -15.02 6.90
N ASP A 129 -24.37 -13.90 7.24
CA ASP A 129 -25.83 -13.83 7.41
C ASP A 129 -26.61 -14.19 6.13
N ASP A 130 -25.99 -14.04 4.96
CA ASP A 130 -26.56 -14.40 3.66
C ASP A 130 -26.26 -15.86 3.24
N GLY A 131 -25.66 -16.65 4.13
CA GLY A 131 -25.26 -18.03 3.89
C GLY A 131 -23.98 -18.19 3.06
N ARG A 132 -23.30 -17.10 2.68
CA ARG A 132 -22.03 -17.14 1.94
C ARG A 132 -20.84 -17.13 2.89
N ILE A 133 -19.66 -17.45 2.35
CA ILE A 133 -18.40 -17.36 3.11
C ILE A 133 -18.09 -15.88 3.38
N ALA A 134 -17.94 -15.55 4.65
CA ALA A 134 -17.40 -14.28 5.13
C ALA A 134 -16.03 -14.52 5.79
N ARG A 135 -15.24 -13.45 5.94
CA ARG A 135 -13.96 -13.49 6.67
C ARG A 135 -14.00 -12.52 7.84
N LEU A 136 -13.35 -12.89 8.94
CA LEU A 136 -13.28 -12.06 10.14
C LEU A 136 -12.22 -10.94 10.04
N SER A 137 -11.28 -11.07 9.11
CA SER A 137 -10.23 -10.09 8.83
C SER A 137 -9.84 -10.12 7.34
N ASN A 138 -8.92 -9.23 6.95
CA ASN A 138 -8.37 -9.16 5.60
C ASN A 138 -6.84 -8.94 5.62
N ARG A 139 -6.12 -9.70 6.44
CA ARG A 139 -4.66 -9.66 6.60
C ARG A 139 -3.96 -10.09 5.30
N ALA A 140 -4.54 -11.04 4.57
CA ALA A 140 -4.05 -11.49 3.27
C ALA A 140 -4.25 -10.45 2.15
N GLY A 141 -4.90 -9.31 2.43
CA GLY A 141 -5.09 -8.24 1.46
C GLY A 141 -5.88 -8.68 0.23
N GLY A 142 -6.91 -9.50 0.44
CA GLY A 142 -7.82 -9.97 -0.60
C GLY A 142 -7.26 -11.05 -1.53
N ILE A 143 -6.04 -11.56 -1.29
CA ILE A 143 -5.41 -12.57 -2.16
C ILE A 143 -4.95 -13.77 -1.33
N GLU A 144 -5.45 -14.96 -1.67
CA GLU A 144 -5.03 -16.24 -1.08
C GLU A 144 -4.61 -17.19 -2.21
N GLY A 145 -3.45 -17.83 -2.07
CA GLY A 145 -2.94 -18.76 -3.08
C GLY A 145 -2.75 -18.14 -4.47
N GLY A 146 -2.50 -16.83 -4.57
CA GLY A 146 -2.37 -16.14 -5.85
C GLY A 146 -3.69 -15.85 -6.57
N MET A 147 -4.83 -15.99 -5.88
CA MET A 147 -6.15 -15.64 -6.40
C MET A 147 -6.88 -14.66 -5.49
N SER A 148 -7.71 -13.80 -6.07
CA SER A 148 -8.63 -12.97 -5.29
C SER A 148 -9.58 -13.84 -4.47
N ASN A 149 -9.84 -13.42 -3.24
CA ASN A 149 -10.63 -14.20 -2.30
C ASN A 149 -12.03 -13.60 -2.02
N GLY A 150 -12.33 -12.46 -2.66
CA GLY A 150 -13.60 -11.71 -2.55
C GLY A 150 -13.55 -10.56 -1.55
N GLN A 151 -12.54 -10.48 -0.67
CA GLN A 151 -12.27 -9.30 0.14
C GLN A 151 -11.64 -8.18 -0.70
N PRO A 152 -11.60 -6.93 -0.20
CA PRO A 152 -10.87 -5.86 -0.85
C PRO A 152 -9.40 -6.27 -1.08
N ILE A 153 -8.90 -6.08 -2.29
CA ILE A 153 -7.47 -6.27 -2.55
C ILE A 153 -6.73 -5.04 -2.02
N VAL A 154 -5.73 -5.26 -1.17
CA VAL A 154 -4.92 -4.19 -0.58
C VAL A 154 -3.49 -4.35 -1.04
N VAL A 155 -2.96 -3.34 -1.73
CA VAL A 155 -1.58 -3.30 -2.22
C VAL A 155 -0.88 -2.08 -1.68
N ARG A 156 0.28 -2.24 -1.05
CA ARG A 156 1.10 -1.12 -0.57
C ARG A 156 2.36 -0.99 -1.41
N ALA A 157 2.79 0.24 -1.63
CA ALA A 157 3.97 0.56 -2.43
C ALA A 157 4.90 1.51 -1.66
N ALA A 158 6.15 1.10 -1.46
CA ALA A 158 7.18 1.91 -0.85
C ALA A 158 7.94 2.69 -1.93
N MET A 159 7.72 4.00 -1.97
CA MET A 159 8.39 4.93 -2.86
C MET A 159 9.63 5.49 -2.18
N LYS A 160 10.80 5.38 -2.81
CA LYS A 160 12.03 6.05 -2.33
C LYS A 160 11.96 7.57 -2.57
N PRO A 161 12.74 8.39 -1.84
CA PRO A 161 12.91 9.79 -2.19
C PRO A 161 13.36 9.99 -3.64
N ILE A 162 12.83 11.02 -4.29
CA ILE A 162 13.20 11.36 -5.67
C ILE A 162 14.67 11.83 -5.67
N PRO A 163 15.54 11.33 -6.56
CA PRO A 163 16.99 11.54 -6.48
C PRO A 163 17.43 12.98 -6.76
N SER A 164 16.54 13.82 -7.29
CA SER A 164 16.81 15.22 -7.59
C SER A 164 16.70 16.08 -6.32
N ILE A 165 17.76 16.12 -5.54
CA ILE A 165 17.91 17.04 -4.40
C ILE A 165 18.77 18.25 -4.79
N PRO A 166 18.46 19.48 -4.34
CA PRO A 166 19.34 20.65 -4.54
C PRO A 166 20.74 20.44 -3.95
N LYS A 167 20.84 19.67 -2.87
CA LYS A 167 22.11 19.29 -2.27
C LYS A 167 22.80 18.21 -3.11
N ALA A 168 23.76 18.62 -3.94
CA ALA A 168 24.46 17.72 -4.84
C ALA A 168 24.98 16.45 -4.13
N LEU A 169 24.58 15.28 -4.66
CA LEU A 169 25.19 14.01 -4.30
C LEU A 169 26.50 13.84 -5.07
N ARG A 170 27.50 13.24 -4.42
CA ARG A 170 28.72 12.85 -5.12
C ARG A 170 28.36 11.88 -6.25
N THR A 171 28.82 12.22 -7.44
CA THR A 171 28.74 11.40 -8.64
C THR A 171 30.08 11.47 -9.37
N VAL A 172 30.21 10.72 -10.46
CA VAL A 172 31.42 10.67 -11.30
C VAL A 172 31.10 11.34 -12.64
N ASP A 173 32.04 12.10 -13.18
CA ASP A 173 31.97 12.52 -14.58
C ASP A 173 32.39 11.33 -15.45
N VAL A 174 31.44 10.76 -16.17
CA VAL A 174 31.69 9.57 -17.01
C VAL A 174 32.62 9.82 -18.19
N THR A 175 33.00 11.08 -18.46
CA THR A 175 33.99 11.44 -19.49
C THR A 175 35.42 11.45 -18.96
N THR A 176 35.63 11.80 -17.69
CA THR A 176 36.96 11.94 -17.08
C THR A 176 37.31 10.88 -16.04
N GLY A 177 36.32 10.16 -15.53
CA GLY A 177 36.46 9.34 -14.31
C GLY A 177 36.41 10.17 -13.04
#